data_AF-N1JBI3-F1
#
_entry.id   AF-N1JBI3-F1
#
_cell.length_a   1.000
_cell.length_b   1.000
_cell.length_c   1.000
_cell.angle_alpha   90.00
_cell.angle_beta   90.00
_cell.angle_gamma   90.00
#
_symmetry.space_group_name_H-M   'P 1'
#
loop_
_entity.id
_entity.type
_entity.pdbx_description
1 polymer ?
#
loop_
_entity_poly.entity_id
_entity_poly.type
_entity_poly.pdbx_seq_one_letter_code
_entity_poly.pdbx_strand_id
1 'polypeptide(L)'
;MKLIHIISSVAIFCLPALAVNDWDCEQAYISADALEALMNSVARNREERERGSFFGASSEHYFTVLRNGDDLDYARAKFEISFNNEFKVGQLLMNIDDVITRCVDTNTRR
;
A
#
# COMPACT_ATOMS: atom_id res chain seq x y z
N MET A 1 -2.96 40.76 30.71
CA MET A 1 -2.25 40.35 29.48
C MET A 1 -2.07 38.84 29.51
N LYS A 2 -2.24 38.21 28.32
CA LYS A 2 -2.04 36.81 27.85
C LYS A 2 -1.18 35.88 28.75
N LEU A 3 -1.40 34.56 28.81
CA LEU A 3 -1.40 33.59 27.71
C LEU A 3 -2.20 32.33 28.10
N ILE A 4 -3.09 31.87 27.23
CA ILE A 4 -3.62 30.50 27.25
C ILE A 4 -2.70 29.68 26.34
N HIS A 5 -2.02 28.67 26.90
CA HIS A 5 -1.27 27.69 26.13
C HIS A 5 -2.24 26.66 25.57
N ILE A 6 -2.55 26.77 24.29
CA ILE A 6 -3.24 25.70 23.56
C ILE A 6 -2.14 24.74 23.11
N ILE A 7 -2.01 23.61 23.81
CA ILE A 7 -1.19 22.49 23.37
C ILE A 7 -1.98 21.83 22.24
N SER A 8 -1.64 22.19 21.01
CA SER A 8 -2.15 21.58 19.79
C SER A 8 -1.54 20.19 19.63
N SER A 9 -2.17 19.19 20.27
CA SER A 9 -1.88 17.78 20.00
C SER A 9 -2.35 17.47 18.59
N VAL A 10 -1.44 17.54 17.62
CA VAL A 10 -1.68 17.03 16.27
C VAL A 10 -1.71 15.51 16.38
N ALA A 11 -2.92 14.95 16.44
CA ALA A 11 -3.13 13.54 16.17
C ALA A 11 -2.80 13.34 14.68
N ILE A 12 -1.66 12.72 14.40
CA ILE A 12 -1.30 12.26 13.06
C ILE A 12 -2.18 11.04 12.80
N PHE A 13 -3.40 11.28 12.34
CA PHE A 13 -4.21 10.27 11.70
C PHE A 13 -3.52 9.94 10.37
N CYS A 14 -2.79 8.84 10.30
CA CYS A 14 -2.40 8.25 9.02
C CYS A 14 -3.69 7.84 8.31
N LEU A 15 -4.23 8.75 7.51
CA LEU A 15 -5.35 8.45 6.63
C LEU A 15 -4.89 7.33 5.69
N PRO A 16 -5.67 6.26 5.52
CA PRO A 16 -5.33 5.22 4.58
C PRO A 16 -5.23 5.83 3.18
N ALA A 17 -4.02 5.83 2.61
CA ALA A 17 -3.77 6.33 1.28
C ALA A 17 -4.35 5.35 0.27
N LEU A 18 -5.16 5.88 -0.66
CA LEU A 18 -5.50 5.16 -1.88
C LEU A 18 -4.19 4.88 -2.63
N ALA A 19 -4.18 3.84 -3.47
CA ALA A 19 -3.08 3.49 -4.37
C ALA A 19 -2.73 4.54 -5.44
N VAL A 20 -3.06 5.80 -5.21
CA VAL A 20 -2.87 6.94 -6.12
C VAL A 20 -1.53 7.62 -5.94
N ASN A 21 -0.80 7.31 -4.86
CA ASN A 21 0.55 7.80 -4.62
C ASN A 21 1.56 6.78 -5.13
N ASP A 22 2.67 7.30 -5.65
CA ASP A 22 3.85 6.49 -5.90
C ASP A 22 4.54 6.16 -4.57
N TRP A 23 5.40 5.13 -4.58
CA TRP A 23 6.04 4.62 -3.38
C TRP A 23 7.55 4.57 -3.53
N ASP A 24 8.25 5.18 -2.58
CA ASP A 24 9.70 5.13 -2.48
C ASP A 24 10.12 3.99 -1.55
N CYS A 25 10.86 3.03 -2.11
CA CYS A 25 11.43 1.88 -1.42
C CYS A 25 12.95 2.01 -1.24
N GLU A 26 13.49 3.24 -1.20
CA GLU A 26 14.90 3.63 -1.16
C GLU A 26 15.69 3.26 -2.44
N GLN A 27 15.65 2.00 -2.85
CA GLN A 27 16.37 1.46 -4.00
C GLN A 27 15.49 1.26 -5.24
N ALA A 28 14.18 1.47 -5.09
CA ALA A 28 13.18 1.32 -6.13
C ALA A 28 12.08 2.35 -5.96
N TYR A 29 11.54 2.82 -7.07
CA TYR A 29 10.35 3.66 -7.11
C TYR A 29 9.23 2.85 -7.74
N ILE A 30 8.16 2.64 -6.98
CA ILE A 30 7.00 1.88 -7.44
C ILE A 30 5.91 2.86 -7.82
N SER A 31 5.52 2.86 -9.09
CA SER A 31 4.46 3.74 -9.56
C SER A 31 3.10 3.32 -9.01
N ALA A 32 2.25 4.32 -8.75
CA ALA A 32 0.85 4.14 -8.38
C ALA A 32 0.13 3.21 -9.37
N ASP A 33 0.33 3.42 -10.67
CA ASP A 33 -0.35 2.69 -11.74
C ASP A 33 0.04 1.20 -11.75
N ALA A 34 1.32 0.87 -11.54
CA ALA A 34 1.77 -0.53 -11.46
C ALA A 34 1.17 -1.22 -10.23
N LEU A 35 1.18 -0.54 -9.08
CA LEU A 35 0.62 -1.07 -7.84
C LEU A 35 -0.90 -1.25 -7.94
N GLU A 36 -1.61 -0.29 -8.52
CA GLU A 36 -3.05 -0.36 -8.78
C GLU A 36 -3.40 -1.52 -9.71
N ALA A 37 -2.68 -1.69 -10.82
CA ALA A 37 -2.89 -2.81 -11.75
C ALA A 37 -2.70 -4.17 -11.05
N LEU A 38 -1.66 -4.29 -10.21
CA LEU A 38 -1.39 -5.48 -9.43
C LEU A 38 -2.50 -5.80 -8.43
N MET A 39 -2.95 -4.80 -7.66
CA MET A 39 -4.02 -5.00 -6.68
C MET A 39 -5.35 -5.35 -7.35
N ASN A 40 -5.68 -4.72 -8.49
CA ASN A 40 -6.86 -5.09 -9.28
C ASN A 40 -6.78 -6.55 -9.77
N SER A 41 -5.60 -6.98 -10.23
CA SER A 41 -5.37 -8.38 -10.63
C SER A 41 -5.56 -9.34 -9.45
N VAL A 42 -5.04 -9.02 -8.26
CA VAL A 42 -5.25 -9.80 -7.03
C VAL A 42 -6.74 -9.87 -6.68
N ALA A 43 -7.44 -8.74 -6.68
CA ALA A 43 -8.85 -8.64 -6.34
C ALA A 43 -9.70 -9.52 -7.27
N ARG A 44 -9.50 -9.39 -8.59
CA ARG A 44 -10.18 -10.21 -9.60
C ARG A 44 -9.88 -11.70 -9.41
N ASN A 45 -8.63 -12.08 -9.23
CA ASN A 45 -8.25 -13.49 -9.03
C ASN A 45 -8.87 -14.09 -7.76
N ARG A 46 -9.06 -13.29 -6.70
CA ARG A 46 -9.76 -13.72 -5.48
C ARG A 46 -11.24 -13.95 -5.75
N GLU A 47 -11.91 -12.99 -6.40
CA GLU A 47 -13.32 -13.08 -6.76
C GLU A 47 -13.64 -14.23 -7.72
N GLU A 48 -12.72 -14.55 -8.64
CA GLU A 48 -12.83 -15.70 -9.54
C GLU A 48 -12.75 -17.04 -8.79
N ARG A 49 -11.95 -17.10 -7.71
CA ARG A 49 -11.80 -18.32 -6.89
C ARG A 49 -12.94 -18.48 -5.90
N GLU A 50 -13.35 -17.39 -5.28
CA GLU A 50 -14.39 -17.36 -4.27
C GLU A 50 -15.14 -16.02 -4.37
N ARG A 51 -16.36 -16.08 -4.90
CA ARG A 51 -17.20 -14.89 -5.10
C ARG A 51 -17.49 -14.20 -3.77
N GLY A 52 -17.25 -12.89 -3.72
CA GLY A 52 -17.42 -12.05 -2.54
C GLY A 52 -16.26 -12.09 -1.56
N SER A 53 -15.20 -12.88 -1.82
CA SER A 53 -14.06 -13.00 -0.92
C SER A 53 -13.23 -11.72 -0.79
N PHE A 54 -13.31 -10.81 -1.77
CA PHE A 54 -12.63 -9.53 -1.72
C PHE A 54 -13.63 -8.38 -1.56
N PHE A 55 -14.55 -8.19 -2.51
CA PHE A 55 -15.48 -7.05 -2.49
C PHE A 55 -16.52 -7.13 -1.38
N GLY A 56 -16.82 -8.33 -0.87
CA GLY A 56 -17.71 -8.53 0.28
C GLY A 56 -17.03 -8.40 1.65
N ALA A 57 -15.71 -8.26 1.70
CA ALA A 57 -14.97 -8.13 2.95
C ALA A 57 -15.20 -6.77 3.63
N SER A 58 -14.91 -6.68 4.92
CA SER A 58 -14.92 -5.41 5.65
C SER A 58 -13.78 -4.49 5.19
N SER A 59 -13.99 -3.17 5.22
CA SER A 59 -12.94 -2.17 4.97
C SER A 59 -11.77 -2.26 5.95
N GLU A 60 -12.00 -2.80 7.15
CA GLU A 60 -10.94 -3.03 8.14
C GLU A 60 -10.15 -4.32 7.89
N HIS A 61 -10.58 -5.14 6.92
CA HIS A 61 -9.90 -6.37 6.57
C HIS A 61 -8.85 -6.13 5.49
N TYR A 62 -7.59 -6.36 5.85
CA TYR A 62 -6.46 -6.26 4.95
C TYR A 62 -6.03 -7.64 4.45
N PHE A 63 -5.84 -7.75 3.14
CA PHE A 63 -5.29 -8.92 2.48
C PHE A 63 -3.81 -8.70 2.24
N THR A 64 -2.99 -9.65 2.68
CA THR A 64 -1.56 -9.66 2.37
C THR A 64 -1.28 -10.61 1.20
N VAL A 65 -0.49 -10.15 0.24
CA VAL A 65 0.01 -10.96 -0.87
C VAL A 65 1.51 -10.81 -1.03
N LEU A 66 2.15 -11.90 -1.44
CA LEU A 66 3.55 -11.91 -1.84
C LEU A 66 3.63 -11.94 -3.37
N ARG A 67 4.48 -11.09 -3.94
CA ARG A 67 4.67 -10.94 -5.38
C ARG A 67 6.14 -10.82 -5.75
N ASN A 68 6.49 -11.30 -6.94
CA ASN A 68 7.80 -11.00 -7.52
C ASN A 68 7.76 -9.57 -8.04
N GLY A 69 8.89 -8.89 -8.00
CA GLY A 69 8.97 -7.50 -8.41
C GLY A 69 8.81 -7.28 -9.91
N ASP A 70 8.79 -8.33 -10.74
CA ASP A 70 8.41 -8.23 -12.17
C ASP A 70 7.03 -7.58 -12.34
N ASP A 71 6.11 -7.81 -11.42
CA ASP A 71 4.77 -7.20 -11.41
C ASP A 71 4.80 -5.69 -11.14
N LEU A 72 5.93 -5.17 -10.63
CA LEU A 72 6.15 -3.79 -10.18
C LEU A 72 7.40 -3.17 -10.82
N ASP A 73 7.78 -3.64 -12.01
CA ASP A 73 8.94 -3.17 -12.78
C ASP A 73 10.30 -3.25 -12.04
N TYR A 74 10.41 -4.15 -11.06
CA TYR A 74 11.60 -4.34 -10.24
C TYR A 74 11.92 -5.83 -9.98
N ALA A 75 12.24 -6.56 -11.05
CA ALA A 75 12.48 -8.01 -11.08
C ALA A 75 13.34 -8.61 -9.96
N ARG A 76 14.30 -7.84 -9.43
CA ARG A 76 15.25 -8.29 -8.41
C ARG A 76 14.64 -8.43 -7.01
N ALA A 77 13.47 -7.84 -6.76
CA ALA A 77 12.87 -7.83 -5.43
C ALA A 77 11.68 -8.80 -5.33
N LYS A 78 11.33 -9.11 -4.09
CA LYS A 78 10.01 -9.64 -3.71
C LYS A 78 9.26 -8.58 -2.93
N PHE A 79 7.96 -8.49 -3.15
CA PHE A 79 7.10 -7.53 -2.47
C PHE A 79 6.08 -8.23 -1.60
N GLU A 80 5.91 -7.72 -0.38
CA GLU A 80 4.76 -8.01 0.46
C GLU A 80 3.84 -6.80 0.47
N ILE A 81 2.61 -7.00 0.04
CA ILE A 81 1.64 -5.92 -0.17
C ILE A 81 0.41 -6.25 0.67
N SER A 82 0.05 -5.34 1.56
CA SER A 82 -1.16 -5.42 2.37
C SER A 82 -2.13 -4.33 1.96
N PHE A 83 -3.33 -4.71 1.54
CA PHE A 83 -4.37 -3.76 1.11
C PHE A 83 -5.78 -4.31 1.34
N ASN A 84 -6.78 -3.43 1.45
CA ASN A 84 -8.17 -3.79 1.72
C ASN A 84 -9.06 -3.77 0.46
N ASN A 85 -10.36 -4.04 0.63
CA ASN A 85 -11.35 -4.04 -0.45
C ASN A 85 -11.62 -2.66 -1.08
N GLU A 86 -11.15 -1.58 -0.45
CA GLU A 86 -11.17 -0.21 -0.97
C GLU A 86 -9.84 0.16 -1.65
N PHE A 87 -8.95 -0.81 -1.87
CA PHE A 87 -7.61 -0.61 -2.46
C PHE A 87 -6.72 0.35 -1.65
N LYS A 88 -6.98 0.48 -0.34
CA LYS A 88 -6.10 1.21 0.58
C LYS A 88 -4.91 0.34 0.94
N VAL A 89 -3.71 0.86 0.74
CA VAL A 89 -2.47 0.16 1.07
C VAL A 89 -2.15 0.38 2.55
N GLY A 90 -2.15 -0.69 3.33
CA GLY A 90 -1.75 -0.68 4.74
C GLY A 90 -0.25 -0.86 4.91
N GLN A 91 0.39 -1.60 3.98
CA GLN A 91 1.81 -1.87 4.00
C GLN A 91 2.33 -2.26 2.62
N LEU A 92 3.51 -1.76 2.27
CA LEU A 92 4.31 -2.20 1.13
C LEU A 92 5.74 -2.44 1.62
N LEU A 93 6.19 -3.69 1.58
CA LEU A 93 7.56 -4.08 1.90
C LEU A 93 8.26 -4.62 0.66
N MET A 94 9.49 -4.21 0.46
CA MET A 94 10.39 -4.72 -0.57
C MET A 94 11.48 -5.58 0.09
N ASN A 95 11.74 -6.77 -0.42
CA ASN A 95 12.80 -7.66 0.01
C ASN A 95 13.77 -7.90 -1.15
N ILE A 96 15.05 -7.54 -0.95
CA ILE A 96 16.16 -7.85 -1.86
C ILE A 96 17.23 -8.57 -1.05
N ASP A 97 17.59 -9.80 -1.43
CA ASP A 97 18.65 -10.57 -0.78
C ASP A 97 18.51 -10.63 0.76
N ASP A 98 17.28 -10.88 1.24
CA ASP A 98 16.87 -10.93 2.65
C ASP A 98 16.89 -9.58 3.41
N VAL A 99 17.16 -8.47 2.73
CA VAL A 99 17.04 -7.12 3.26
C VAL A 99 15.63 -6.59 3.02
N ILE A 100 14.87 -6.41 4.11
CA ILE A 100 13.50 -5.88 4.07
C ILE A 100 13.52 -4.36 4.22
N THR A 101 13.01 -3.67 3.21
CA THR A 101 12.83 -2.22 3.17
C THR A 101 11.34 -1.89 3.19
N ARG A 102 10.93 -0.98 4.07
CA ARG A 102 9.55 -0.48 4.08
C ARG A 102 9.45 0.65 3.07
N CYS A 103 8.54 0.52 2.11
CA CYS A 103 8.27 1.59 1.17
C CYS A 103 7.37 2.66 1.82
N VAL A 104 7.59 3.91 1.45
CA VAL A 104 6.87 5.07 1.97
C VAL A 104 6.13 5.74 0.80
N ASP A 105 4.88 6.14 1.02
CA ASP A 105 4.15 6.87 0.00
C ASP A 105 4.82 8.24 -0.22
N THR A 106 5.17 8.52 -1.47
CA THR A 106 5.54 9.87 -1.86
C THR A 106 4.23 10.53 -2.27
N ASN A 107 3.78 11.55 -1.53
CA ASN A 107 2.58 12.34 -1.87
C ASN A 107 2.81 13.18 -3.16
N THR A 108 3.12 12.51 -4.28
CA THR A 108 3.61 13.10 -5.53
C THR A 108 2.51 13.37 -6.55
N ARG A 109 1.28 12.87 -6.38
CA ARG A 109 0.14 13.35 -7.18
C ARG A 109 -0.49 14.58 -6.51
N ARG A 110 -0.05 15.77 -6.95
CA ARG A 110 -0.82 17.02 -6.81
C ARG A 110 -1.84 17.16 -7.92
#